data_AF-A0A9P0J0I2-F1
#
_entry.id   AF-A0A9P0J0I2-F1
#
_cell.length_a   1.000
_cell.length_b   1.000
_cell.length_c   1.000
_cell.angle_alpha   90.00
_cell.angle_beta   90.00
_cell.angle_gamma   90.00
#
_symmetry.space_group_name_H-M   'P 1'
#
loop_
_entity.id
_entity.type
_entity.pdbx_description
1 polymer ?
#
loop_
_entity_poly.entity_id
_entity_poly.type
_entity_poly.pdbx_seq_one_letter_code
_entity_poly.pdbx_strand_id
1 'polypeptide(L)'
;MSFGESILRKYGWTQGKGLGKKEDGIAAPIRASFKFDQAGVGYDTANAESYGDKWWTRTYNDAAKGIDVKNKGGNVTFKSKKKKKKVKKIKTEEVKSMLELSDEQLFQACGGITCHKAARHGLNMDGKLARLRKQDEQLLATYKKNEETSGMEN
;
A
#
# COMPACT_ATOMS: atom_id res chain seq x y z
N MET A 1 -11.12 32.67 -28.59
CA MET A 1 -11.55 31.26 -28.41
C MET A 1 -10.34 30.37 -28.60
N SER A 2 -10.08 29.44 -27.68
CA SER A 2 -8.94 28.51 -27.82
C SER A 2 -9.30 27.39 -28.81
N PHE A 3 -8.29 26.78 -29.44
CA PHE A 3 -8.48 25.69 -30.41
C PHE A 3 -9.29 24.51 -29.85
N GLY A 4 -9.06 24.13 -28.59
CA GLY A 4 -9.83 23.05 -27.95
C GLY A 4 -11.30 23.42 -27.75
N GLU A 5 -11.58 24.68 -27.41
CA GLU A 5 -12.94 25.17 -27.20
C GLU A 5 -13.76 25.15 -28.50
N SER A 6 -13.15 25.51 -29.65
CA SER A 6 -13.87 25.52 -30.93
C SER A 6 -14.25 24.10 -31.39
N ILE A 7 -13.41 23.11 -31.14
CA ILE A 7 -13.73 21.70 -31.42
C ILE A 7 -14.88 21.22 -30.53
N LEU A 8 -14.83 21.49 -29.22
CA LEU A 8 -15.88 21.08 -28.29
C LEU A 8 -17.24 21.69 -28.67
N ARG A 9 -17.28 22.99 -28.98
CA ARG A 9 -18.50 23.67 -29.45
C ARG A 9 -19.03 23.08 -30.75
N LYS A 10 -18.17 22.71 -31.70
CA LYS A 10 -18.57 22.06 -32.97
C LYS A 10 -19.32 20.75 -32.72
N TYR A 11 -18.99 20.02 -31.67
CA TYR A 11 -19.64 18.77 -31.30
C TYR A 11 -20.74 18.93 -30.22
N GLY A 12 -21.24 20.15 -30.01
CA GLY A 12 -22.41 20.42 -29.18
C GLY A 12 -22.13 20.61 -27.68
N TRP A 13 -20.86 20.67 -27.26
CA TRP A 13 -20.53 21.04 -25.89
C TRP A 13 -20.80 22.52 -25.64
N THR A 14 -21.32 22.83 -24.45
CA THR A 14 -21.64 24.20 -24.02
C THR A 14 -20.83 24.58 -22.80
N GLN A 15 -20.46 25.86 -22.71
CA GLN A 15 -19.59 26.38 -21.66
C GLN A 15 -20.22 26.16 -20.28
N GLY A 16 -19.45 25.57 -19.37
CA GLY A 16 -19.86 25.31 -17.98
C GLY A 16 -20.53 23.95 -17.75
N LYS A 17 -20.83 23.19 -18.82
CA LYS A 17 -21.43 21.86 -18.68
C LYS A 17 -20.41 20.73 -18.66
N GLY A 18 -20.75 19.66 -17.96
CA GLY A 18 -20.01 18.40 -17.97
C GLY A 18 -20.10 17.68 -19.31
N LEU A 19 -19.13 16.79 -19.58
CA LEU A 19 -19.17 15.91 -20.75
C LEU A 19 -20.08 14.70 -20.52
N GLY A 20 -20.56 14.08 -21.60
CA GLY A 20 -21.37 12.86 -21.55
C GLY A 20 -22.82 13.06 -22.00
N LYS A 21 -23.53 11.96 -22.25
CA LYS A 21 -24.89 11.97 -22.84
C LYS A 21 -25.92 12.79 -22.04
N LYS A 22 -25.74 12.85 -20.72
CA LYS A 22 -26.59 13.59 -19.78
C LYS A 22 -25.88 14.80 -19.16
N GLU A 23 -24.70 15.15 -19.67
CA GLU A 23 -23.88 16.26 -19.13
C GLU A 23 -23.38 16.02 -17.68
N ASP A 24 -23.40 14.77 -17.21
CA ASP A 24 -23.03 14.35 -15.84
C ASP A 24 -21.52 14.33 -15.55
N GLY A 25 -20.67 14.62 -16.55
CA GLY A 25 -19.22 14.58 -16.42
C GLY A 25 -18.67 15.73 -15.57
N ILE A 26 -17.44 15.55 -15.07
CA ILE A 26 -16.77 16.59 -14.26
C ILE A 26 -16.46 17.80 -15.16
N ALA A 27 -17.05 18.95 -14.86
CA ALA A 27 -16.81 20.19 -15.60
C ALA A 27 -15.49 20.87 -15.21
N ALA A 28 -15.00 20.63 -14.00
CA ALA A 28 -13.73 21.16 -13.50
C ALA A 28 -12.61 20.10 -13.61
N PRO A 29 -11.35 20.50 -13.86
CA PRO A 29 -10.24 19.57 -13.88
C PRO A 29 -9.98 19.00 -12.48
N ILE A 30 -9.62 17.73 -12.41
CA ILE A 30 -9.13 17.12 -11.17
C ILE A 30 -7.78 17.75 -10.83
N ARG A 31 -7.66 18.31 -9.63
CA ARG A 31 -6.40 18.88 -9.13
C ARG A 31 -5.67 17.83 -8.32
N ALA A 32 -4.46 17.47 -8.75
CA ALA A 32 -3.57 16.67 -7.92
C ALA A 32 -3.07 17.51 -6.75
N SER A 33 -3.05 16.94 -5.55
CA SER A 33 -2.36 17.53 -4.40
C SER A 33 -0.87 17.24 -4.51
N PHE A 34 -0.03 18.26 -4.40
CA PHE A 34 1.42 18.08 -4.32
C PHE A 34 1.84 17.79 -2.89
N LYS A 35 2.69 16.78 -2.72
CA LYS A 35 3.27 16.38 -1.45
C LYS A 35 4.70 16.92 -1.39
N PHE A 36 5.00 17.82 -0.44
CA PHE A 36 6.31 18.46 -0.29
C PHE A 36 7.10 17.95 0.93
N ASP A 37 6.46 17.14 1.78
CA ASP A 37 7.06 16.49 2.94
C ASP A 37 7.77 15.19 2.56
N GLN A 38 8.77 14.80 3.37
CA GLN A 38 9.49 13.53 3.21
C GLN A 38 8.75 12.34 3.83
N ALA A 39 7.61 12.57 4.47
CA ALA A 39 6.86 11.51 5.11
C ALA A 39 6.27 10.54 4.08
N GLY A 40 6.29 9.24 4.41
CA GLY A 40 5.71 8.20 3.56
C GLY A 40 4.20 8.33 3.41
N VAL A 41 3.63 7.58 2.47
CA VAL A 41 2.19 7.35 2.42
C VAL A 41 1.80 6.54 3.66
N GLY A 42 0.80 7.01 4.42
CA GLY A 42 0.39 6.39 5.69
C GLY A 42 1.14 6.90 6.93
N TYR A 43 1.97 7.93 6.80
CA TYR A 43 2.57 8.62 7.95
C TYR A 43 1.51 9.48 8.64
N ASP A 44 1.03 9.01 9.78
CA ASP A 44 0.06 9.71 10.61
C ASP A 44 0.80 10.37 11.79
N THR A 45 0.92 11.69 11.77
CA THR A 45 1.57 12.48 12.82
C THR A 45 0.80 12.43 14.15
N ALA A 46 -0.48 12.11 14.13
CA ALA A 46 -1.31 12.04 15.33
C ALA A 46 -1.22 10.70 16.08
N ASN A 47 -0.66 9.66 15.44
CA ASN A 47 -0.66 8.29 15.96
C ASN A 47 0.72 7.76 16.40
N ALA A 48 1.72 8.64 16.54
CA ALA A 48 3.04 8.24 17.04
C ALA A 48 3.00 7.73 18.51
N GLU A 49 2.09 8.23 19.34
CA GLU A 49 2.00 7.85 20.76
C GLU A 49 0.91 6.82 21.07
N SER A 50 -0.07 6.64 20.19
CA SER A 50 -1.29 5.88 20.53
C SER A 50 -1.72 4.89 19.46
N TYR A 51 -0.79 4.08 18.91
CA TYR A 51 -1.08 2.78 18.29
C TYR A 51 -2.50 2.65 17.67
N GLY A 52 -2.82 3.56 16.75
CA GLY A 52 -4.16 3.74 16.21
C GLY A 52 -4.69 2.44 15.62
N ASP A 53 -5.92 2.09 16.02
CA ASP A 53 -6.72 0.92 15.64
C ASP A 53 -5.99 -0.10 14.77
N LYS A 54 -5.20 -0.96 15.42
CA LYS A 54 -4.62 -2.09 14.73
C LYS A 54 -5.76 -2.98 14.24
N TRP A 55 -5.76 -3.33 12.96
CA TRP A 55 -6.76 -4.24 12.36
C TRP A 55 -6.92 -5.55 13.16
N TRP A 56 -5.87 -6.00 13.85
CA TRP A 56 -5.89 -7.17 14.72
C TRP A 56 -6.51 -6.91 16.10
N THR A 57 -6.53 -5.68 16.61
CA THR A 57 -7.10 -5.36 17.93
C THR A 57 -8.58 -5.70 17.97
N ARG A 58 -9.32 -5.38 16.90
CA ARG A 58 -10.74 -5.73 16.79
C ARG A 58 -10.98 -7.24 16.74
N THR A 59 -10.16 -7.98 15.97
CA THR A 59 -10.30 -9.44 15.83
C THR A 59 -9.89 -10.16 17.11
N TYR A 60 -8.79 -9.74 17.75
CA TYR A 60 -8.35 -10.23 19.05
C TYR A 60 -9.41 -9.97 20.13
N ASN A 61 -9.95 -8.75 20.20
CA ASN A 61 -10.98 -8.41 21.17
C ASN A 61 -12.31 -9.16 20.91
N ASP A 62 -12.69 -9.41 19.65
CA ASP A 62 -13.87 -10.22 19.34
C ASP A 62 -13.67 -11.69 19.74
N ALA A 63 -12.46 -12.24 19.51
CA ALA A 63 -12.10 -13.59 19.94
C ALA A 63 -12.06 -13.72 21.48
N ALA A 64 -11.42 -12.77 22.17
CA ALA A 64 -11.29 -12.77 23.63
C ALA A 64 -12.65 -12.72 24.34
N LYS A 65 -13.64 -12.00 23.80
CA LYS A 65 -15.01 -11.96 24.33
C LYS A 65 -15.72 -13.31 24.35
N GLY A 66 -15.25 -14.28 23.55
CA GLY A 66 -15.79 -15.64 23.50
C GLY A 66 -15.27 -16.57 24.60
N ILE A 67 -14.26 -16.16 25.36
CA ILE A 67 -13.58 -16.98 26.37
C ILE A 67 -14.12 -16.60 27.76
N ASP A 68 -14.68 -17.57 28.48
CA ASP A 68 -15.11 -17.44 29.89
C ASP A 68 -14.08 -18.18 30.77
N VAL A 69 -13.36 -17.44 31.61
CA VAL A 69 -12.33 -17.99 32.51
C VAL A 69 -12.88 -18.04 33.93
N LYS A 70 -12.92 -19.22 34.54
CA LYS A 70 -13.28 -19.39 35.96
C LYS A 70 -12.10 -19.96 36.74
N ASN A 71 -11.64 -19.23 37.75
CA ASN A 71 -10.62 -19.68 38.67
C ASN A 71 -11.28 -20.23 39.93
N LYS A 72 -11.09 -21.52 40.22
CA LYS A 72 -11.46 -22.12 41.50
C LYS A 72 -10.20 -22.67 42.15
N GLY A 73 -9.66 -21.92 43.12
CA GLY A 73 -8.67 -22.41 44.08
C GLY A 73 -7.43 -23.09 43.48
N GLY A 74 -6.87 -22.55 42.38
CA GLY A 74 -5.64 -23.05 41.77
C GLY A 74 -5.82 -23.90 40.51
N ASN A 75 -7.06 -24.22 40.12
CA ASN A 75 -7.35 -24.87 38.83
C ASN A 75 -8.15 -23.92 37.93
N VAL A 76 -7.58 -23.57 36.77
CA VAL A 76 -8.19 -22.67 35.78
C VAL A 76 -8.92 -23.51 34.75
N THR A 77 -10.24 -23.33 34.66
CA THR A 77 -11.08 -24.02 33.66
C THR A 77 -11.57 -23.05 32.59
N PHE A 78 -11.34 -23.40 31.31
CA PHE A 78 -11.74 -22.59 30.17
C PHE A 78 -13.07 -23.07 29.61
N LYS A 79 -14.05 -22.17 29.44
CA LYS A 79 -15.30 -22.45 28.74
C LYS A 79 -15.47 -21.49 27.57
N SER A 80 -15.63 -22.03 26.36
CA SER A 80 -15.96 -21.23 25.19
C SER A 80 -17.48 -20.98 25.17
N LYS A 81 -17.90 -19.71 25.15
CA LYS A 81 -19.31 -19.35 24.92
C LYS A 81 -19.61 -19.48 23.43
N LYS A 82 -20.20 -20.62 23.01
CA LYS A 82 -20.78 -20.76 21.66
C LYS A 82 -21.96 -19.81 21.49
N LYS A 83 -21.73 -18.57 21.02
CA LYS A 83 -22.81 -17.76 20.45
C LYS A 83 -23.19 -18.34 19.09
N LYS A 84 -24.44 -18.81 18.94
CA LYS A 84 -25.05 -19.09 17.63
C LYS A 84 -25.18 -17.77 16.85
N LYS A 85 -24.15 -17.38 16.08
CA LYS A 85 -24.28 -16.32 15.06
C LYS A 85 -25.07 -16.90 13.89
N LYS A 86 -26.25 -16.35 13.58
CA LYS A 86 -26.93 -16.59 12.29
C LYS A 86 -26.02 -16.03 11.19
N VAL A 87 -25.26 -16.90 10.54
CA VAL A 87 -24.51 -16.54 9.33
C VAL A 87 -25.55 -16.32 8.22
N LYS A 88 -25.68 -15.07 7.74
CA LYS A 88 -26.35 -14.83 6.46
C LYS A 88 -25.45 -15.46 5.39
N LYS A 89 -25.92 -16.53 4.75
CA LYS A 89 -25.28 -17.13 3.57
C LYS A 89 -25.13 -16.05 2.51
N ILE A 90 -23.90 -15.56 2.33
CA ILE A 90 -23.51 -14.95 1.07
C ILE A 90 -23.47 -16.13 0.09
N LYS A 91 -24.22 -16.03 -1.01
CA LYS A 91 -24.09 -16.99 -2.12
C LYS A 91 -22.72 -16.77 -2.74
N THR A 92 -21.73 -17.54 -2.30
CA THR A 92 -20.52 -17.75 -3.08
C THR A 92 -20.91 -18.75 -4.14
N GLU A 93 -21.08 -18.30 -5.37
CA GLU A 93 -21.12 -19.21 -6.51
C GLU A 93 -19.78 -19.96 -6.53
N GLU A 94 -19.85 -21.28 -6.52
CA GLU A 94 -18.66 -22.12 -6.57
C GLU A 94 -17.94 -21.83 -7.88
N VAL A 95 -16.84 -21.10 -7.79
CA VAL A 95 -15.91 -20.95 -8.90
C VAL A 95 -15.26 -22.31 -9.06
N LYS A 96 -15.89 -23.12 -9.93
CA LYS A 96 -15.38 -24.36 -10.49
C LYS A 96 -13.88 -24.20 -10.71
N SER A 97 -13.11 -24.95 -9.93
CA SER A 97 -11.66 -25.18 -10.02
C SER A 97 -11.07 -24.70 -11.34
N MET A 98 -10.65 -23.44 -11.35
CA MET A 98 -9.80 -22.89 -12.40
C MET A 98 -8.51 -23.71 -12.31
N LEU A 99 -8.23 -24.47 -13.37
CA LEU A 99 -7.03 -25.30 -13.58
C LEU A 99 -5.90 -24.95 -12.61
N GLU A 100 -5.51 -25.89 -11.76
CA GLU A 100 -4.30 -25.79 -10.95
C GLU A 100 -3.07 -25.84 -11.89
N LEU A 101 -2.81 -24.73 -12.58
CA LEU A 101 -1.52 -24.49 -13.22
C LEU A 101 -0.50 -24.38 -12.08
N SER A 102 0.56 -25.18 -12.14
CA SER A 102 1.65 -25.04 -11.18
C SER A 102 2.28 -23.65 -11.32
N ASP A 103 2.85 -23.13 -10.24
CA ASP A 103 3.53 -21.82 -10.23
C ASP A 103 4.56 -21.68 -11.36
N GLU A 104 5.23 -22.79 -11.73
CA GLU A 104 6.19 -22.83 -12.83
C GLU A 104 5.53 -22.63 -14.19
N GLN A 105 4.39 -23.29 -14.45
CA GLN A 105 3.64 -23.14 -15.70
C GLN A 105 3.02 -21.74 -15.80
N LEU A 106 2.56 -21.19 -14.67
CA LEU A 106 2.05 -19.83 -14.60
C LEU A 106 3.15 -18.80 -14.87
N PHE A 107 4.35 -19.00 -14.31
CA PHE A 107 5.51 -18.14 -14.53
C PHE A 107 5.97 -18.13 -15.98
N GLN A 108 5.95 -19.30 -16.62
CA GLN A 108 6.32 -19.44 -18.03
C GLN A 108 5.26 -18.84 -18.96
N ALA A 109 3.97 -18.96 -18.63
CA ALA A 109 2.88 -18.30 -19.35
C ALA A 109 2.95 -16.76 -19.23
N CYS A 110 3.47 -16.24 -18.11
CA CYS A 110 3.75 -14.81 -17.92
C CYS A 110 5.09 -14.34 -18.53
N GLY A 111 5.75 -15.17 -19.35
CA GLY A 111 7.00 -14.81 -20.03
C GLY A 111 8.21 -14.65 -19.10
N GLY A 112 8.21 -15.31 -17.93
CA GLY A 112 9.27 -15.21 -16.93
C GLY A 112 9.22 -13.93 -16.09
N ILE A 113 8.12 -13.18 -16.15
CA ILE A 113 7.93 -11.94 -15.38
C ILE A 113 7.07 -12.26 -14.17
N THR A 114 7.61 -12.05 -12.96
CA THR A 114 6.80 -12.14 -11.73
C THR A 114 5.83 -10.95 -11.69
N CYS A 115 4.57 -11.17 -11.29
CA CYS A 115 3.50 -10.16 -11.27
C CYS A 115 3.70 -8.97 -10.29
N HIS A 116 4.93 -8.73 -9.81
CA HIS A 116 5.29 -7.59 -9.00
C HIS A 116 5.57 -6.36 -9.87
N LYS A 117 5.05 -5.18 -9.46
CA LYS A 117 5.27 -3.91 -10.17
C LYS A 117 6.75 -3.58 -10.37
N ALA A 118 7.61 -4.01 -9.44
CA ALA A 118 9.06 -3.83 -9.50
C ALA A 118 9.79 -4.77 -10.47
N ALA A 119 9.20 -5.92 -10.85
CA ALA A 119 9.81 -6.86 -11.80
C ALA A 119 9.99 -6.25 -13.20
N ARG A 120 9.23 -5.19 -13.52
CA ARG A 120 9.37 -4.40 -14.75
C ARG A 120 10.73 -3.71 -14.89
N HIS A 121 11.41 -3.45 -13.78
CA HIS A 121 12.72 -2.80 -13.77
C HIS A 121 13.88 -3.80 -13.70
N GLY A 122 13.61 -5.09 -13.90
CA GLY A 122 14.59 -6.17 -13.76
C GLY A 122 14.82 -6.58 -12.31
N LEU A 123 15.32 -7.80 -12.11
CA LEU A 123 15.77 -8.33 -10.81
C LEU A 123 16.95 -7.54 -10.22
N ASN A 124 17.60 -6.72 -11.05
CA ASN A 124 18.79 -6.00 -10.67
C ASN A 124 18.39 -4.67 -10.06
N MET A 125 18.57 -4.56 -8.75
CA MET A 125 18.30 -3.36 -7.95
C MET A 125 19.31 -2.23 -8.22
N ASP A 126 19.62 -1.95 -9.49
CA ASP A 126 20.72 -1.08 -9.91
C ASP A 126 20.62 0.32 -9.31
N GLY A 127 19.40 0.88 -9.25
CA GLY A 127 19.16 2.17 -8.60
C GLY A 127 19.36 2.18 -7.08
N LYS A 128 19.10 1.05 -6.39
CA LYS A 128 19.39 0.91 -4.95
C LYS A 128 20.88 0.77 -4.71
N LEU A 129 21.56 -0.06 -5.51
CA LEU A 129 23.00 -0.29 -5.45
C LEU A 129 23.79 0.99 -5.75
N ALA A 130 23.37 1.79 -6.73
CA ALA A 130 24.01 3.07 -7.04
C ALA A 130 23.92 4.08 -5.88
N ARG A 131 22.79 4.12 -5.16
CA ARG A 131 22.64 4.98 -3.98
C ARG A 131 23.54 4.56 -2.82
N LEU A 132 23.66 3.26 -2.58
CA LEU A 132 24.56 2.70 -1.56
C LEU A 132 26.02 3.05 -1.88
N ARG A 133 26.48 2.80 -3.11
CA ARG A 133 27.85 3.14 -3.54
C ARG A 133 28.18 4.61 -3.30
N LYS A 134 27.26 5.52 -3.64
CA LYS A 134 27.44 6.96 -3.41
C LYS A 134 27.54 7.30 -1.91
N GLN A 135 26.77 6.64 -1.06
CA GLN A 135 26.87 6.82 0.40
C GLN A 135 28.21 6.30 0.93
N ASP A 136 28.65 5.14 0.46
CA ASP A 136 29.93 4.53 0.86
C ASP A 136 31.11 5.42 0.44
N GLU A 137 31.09 5.99 -0.77
CA GLU A 137 32.10 6.93 -1.27
C GLU A 137 32.16 8.22 -0.45
N GLN A 138 31.00 8.80 -0.11
CA GLN A 138 30.93 10.00 0.71
C GLN A 138 31.49 9.76 2.11
N LEU A 139 31.14 8.63 2.71
CA LEU A 139 31.60 8.23 4.03
C LEU A 139 33.12 7.99 4.03
N LEU A 140 33.66 7.28 3.03
CA LEU A 140 35.11 7.13 2.83
C LEU A 140 35.82 8.48 2.68
N ALA A 141 35.25 9.42 1.93
CA ALA A 141 35.81 10.76 1.78
C ALA A 141 35.82 11.54 3.10
N THR A 142 34.79 11.39 3.94
CA THR A 142 34.79 12.01 5.27
C THR A 142 35.85 11.41 6.20
N TYR A 143 36.05 10.09 6.17
CA TYR A 143 37.10 9.44 6.95
C TYR A 143 38.49 9.91 6.54
N LYS A 144 38.78 9.95 5.23
CA LYS A 144 40.07 10.45 4.72
C LYS A 144 40.32 11.90 5.10
N LYS A 145 39.30 12.75 4.98
CA LYS A 145 39.40 14.16 5.36
C LYS A 145 39.70 14.33 6.86
N ASN A 146 39.08 13.52 7.71
CA ASN A 146 39.35 13.54 9.15
C ASN A 146 40.77 13.05 9.50
N GLU A 147 41.28 12.04 8.80
CA GLU A 147 42.66 11.57 8.96
C GLU A 147 43.69 12.65 8.55
N GLU A 148 43.48 13.30 7.40
CA GLU A 148 44.34 14.39 6.91
C GLU A 148 44.33 15.60 7.85
N THR A 149 43.17 15.97 8.41
CA THR A 149 43.09 17.05 9.40
C THR A 149 43.76 16.70 10.73
N SER A 150 43.71 15.43 11.16
CA SER A 150 44.35 14.99 12.40
C SER A 150 45.89 14.86 12.31
N GLY A 151 46.42 14.68 11.10
CA GLY A 151 47.87 14.61 10.83
C GLY A 151 48.55 15.96 10.63
N MET A 152 47.79 17.04 10.44
CA MET A 152 48.31 18.42 10.31
C MET A 152 48.26 19.22 11.62
N GLU A 153 47.60 18.72 12.66
CA GLU A 153 47.52 19.35 13.98
C GLU A 153 48.57 18.83 15.00
N ASN A 154 49.61 18.12 14.55
CA ASN A 154 50.79 17.75 15.38
C ASN A 154 52.10 18.26 14.77
#